data_AF-A0A7Z0AA10-F1
#
_entry.id   AF-A0A7Z0AA10-F1
#
_cell.length_a   1.000
_cell.length_b   1.000
_cell.length_c   1.000
_cell.angle_alpha   90.00
_cell.angle_beta   90.00
_cell.angle_gamma   90.00
#
_symmetry.space_group_name_H-M   'P 1'
#
loop_
_entity.id
_entity.type
_entity.pdbx_description
1 polymer ?
#
loop_
_entity_poly.entity_id
_entity_poly.type
_entity_poly.pdbx_seq_one_letter_code
_entity_poly.pdbx_strand_id
1 'polypeptide(L)'
;MKPTLELDSIGISVRIFRDDADEYGVLRAFVATVYDDAESDGESRQIGTISGWVTWYAFSERLLDAGDSISTDATTLSWAVKEIVEAHGDDLISSAILVDRMTLVEEWRGHKLSGALIANLIDLLQLEPLETVVVLEPEPQLPGGGGPYEYGPERDSAMAKLRSAYRKSGFDPWGDGPAWWRPLRATDDHSD
;
A
#
# COMPACT_ATOMS: atom_id res chain seq x y z
N MET A 1 -28.01 -2.77 -6.58
CA MET A 1 -27.51 -2.63 -7.97
C MET A 1 -26.00 -2.59 -7.86
N LYS A 2 -25.27 -3.52 -8.50
CA LYS A 2 -23.79 -3.47 -8.45
C LYS A 2 -23.34 -2.38 -9.43
N PRO A 3 -22.46 -1.44 -9.05
CA PRO A 3 -21.92 -0.47 -9.99
C PRO A 3 -21.22 -1.21 -11.14
N THR A 4 -21.47 -0.77 -12.37
CA THR A 4 -20.65 -1.18 -13.52
C THR A 4 -19.32 -0.46 -13.36
N LEU A 5 -18.26 -1.20 -13.07
CA LEU A 5 -16.96 -0.62 -12.75
C LEU A 5 -16.20 -0.31 -14.04
N GLU A 6 -16.07 0.97 -14.36
CA GLU A 6 -15.11 1.46 -15.34
C GLU A 6 -13.86 1.90 -14.56
N LEU A 7 -12.73 1.20 -14.72
CA LEU A 7 -11.51 1.54 -13.96
C LEU A 7 -11.05 2.99 -14.21
N ASP A 8 -11.38 3.52 -15.38
CA ASP A 8 -11.08 4.89 -15.81
C ASP A 8 -11.89 5.95 -15.02
N SER A 9 -12.90 5.54 -14.26
CA SER A 9 -13.67 6.42 -13.37
C SER A 9 -13.09 6.53 -11.96
N ILE A 10 -11.99 5.82 -11.64
CA ILE A 10 -11.40 5.85 -10.31
C ILE A 10 -10.29 6.90 -10.22
N GLY A 11 -10.58 8.00 -9.53
CA GLY A 11 -9.63 9.06 -9.23
C GLY A 11 -8.87 8.84 -7.92
N ILE A 12 -7.66 9.40 -7.82
CA ILE A 12 -6.89 9.48 -6.57
C ILE A 12 -6.35 10.91 -6.39
N SER A 13 -6.46 11.46 -5.18
CA SER A 13 -5.80 12.71 -4.79
C SER A 13 -4.87 12.45 -3.62
N VAL A 14 -3.68 13.02 -3.62
CA VAL A 14 -2.67 12.75 -2.58
C VAL A 14 -2.24 14.03 -1.91
N ARG A 15 -2.21 14.00 -0.57
CA ARG A 15 -1.57 15.00 0.27
C ARG A 15 -0.34 14.41 0.91
N ILE A 16 0.81 15.05 0.70
CA ILE A 16 2.09 14.69 1.32
C ILE A 16 2.45 15.77 2.32
N PHE A 17 2.93 15.37 3.50
CA PHE A 17 3.35 16.28 4.54
C PHE A 17 4.55 15.73 5.31
N ARG A 18 5.21 16.61 6.05
CA ARG A 18 6.27 16.19 6.99
C ARG A 18 5.60 15.54 8.19
N ASP A 19 6.16 14.42 8.62
CA ASP A 19 5.80 13.81 9.88
C ASP A 19 6.74 14.40 10.94
N ASP A 20 6.20 15.11 11.93
CA ASP A 20 7.02 15.74 12.97
C ASP A 20 7.71 14.71 13.87
N ALA A 21 7.25 13.44 13.83
CA ALA A 21 7.89 12.31 14.51
C ALA A 21 9.08 11.73 13.73
N ASP A 22 9.27 12.07 12.45
CA ASP A 22 10.46 11.68 11.70
C ASP A 22 11.63 12.63 12.01
N GLU A 23 12.46 12.25 12.97
CA GLU A 23 13.63 13.05 13.39
C GLU A 23 14.74 13.08 12.33
N TYR A 24 14.71 12.19 11.34
CA TYR A 24 15.76 12.01 10.33
C TYR A 24 15.38 12.64 8.99
N GLY A 25 14.09 12.93 8.78
CA GLY A 25 13.56 13.61 7.60
C GLY A 25 13.60 12.76 6.32
N VAL A 26 13.66 11.44 6.44
CA VAL A 26 13.77 10.46 5.34
C VAL A 26 12.39 10.05 4.80
N LEU A 27 11.38 10.07 5.64
CA LEU A 27 10.00 9.68 5.33
C LEU A 27 9.11 10.93 5.19
N ARG A 28 8.12 10.84 4.32
CA ARG A 28 7.00 11.79 4.28
C ARG A 28 5.71 11.02 4.45
N ALA A 29 4.91 11.43 5.42
CA ALA A 29 3.57 10.91 5.56
C ALA A 29 2.72 11.34 4.36
N PHE A 30 1.84 10.45 3.91
CA PHE A 30 0.86 10.76 2.89
C PHE A 30 -0.52 10.24 3.26
N VAL A 31 -1.54 10.92 2.74
CA VAL A 31 -2.91 10.43 2.68
C VAL A 31 -3.40 10.61 1.25
N ALA A 32 -3.76 9.49 0.64
CA ALA A 32 -4.42 9.42 -0.64
C ALA A 32 -5.91 9.20 -0.44
N THR A 33 -6.74 10.02 -1.07
CA THR A 33 -8.19 9.83 -1.11
C THR A 33 -8.58 9.23 -2.44
N VAL A 34 -9.40 8.18 -2.41
CA VAL A 34 -9.89 7.46 -3.61
C VAL A 34 -11.31 7.91 -3.90
N TYR A 35 -11.59 8.26 -5.16
CA TYR A 35 -12.88 8.75 -5.62
C TYR A 35 -13.45 7.86 -6.72
N ASP A 36 -14.79 7.81 -6.79
CA ASP A 36 -15.51 7.41 -7.99
C ASP A 36 -16.01 8.67 -8.71
N ASP A 37 -15.55 8.85 -9.94
CA ASP A 37 -15.84 9.97 -10.84
C ASP A 37 -16.84 9.55 -11.96
N ALA A 38 -17.48 8.38 -11.83
CA ALA A 38 -18.43 7.87 -12.83
C ALA A 38 -19.76 8.63 -12.90
N GLU A 39 -20.08 9.48 -11.93
CA GLU A 39 -21.38 10.13 -11.87
C GLU A 39 -21.49 11.27 -12.89
N SER A 40 -22.50 11.18 -13.76
CA SER A 40 -22.82 12.13 -14.83
C SER A 40 -23.21 13.53 -14.32
N ASP A 41 -23.38 13.61 -13.00
CA ASP A 41 -23.84 14.70 -12.16
C ASP A 41 -22.68 15.65 -11.78
N GLY A 42 -21.43 15.20 -11.93
CA GLY A 42 -20.22 15.96 -11.61
C GLY A 42 -19.82 15.96 -10.13
N GLU A 43 -20.44 15.15 -9.28
CA GLU A 43 -20.06 15.00 -7.87
C GLU A 43 -19.16 13.77 -7.68
N SER A 44 -17.86 13.99 -7.53
CA SER A 44 -16.91 12.94 -7.15
C SER A 44 -17.23 12.40 -5.75
N ARG A 45 -17.48 11.09 -5.64
CA ARG A 45 -17.76 10.44 -4.35
C ARG A 45 -16.50 9.82 -3.79
N GLN A 46 -16.14 10.15 -2.55
CA GLN A 46 -15.07 9.43 -1.85
C GLN A 46 -15.48 7.98 -1.56
N ILE A 47 -14.67 7.03 -2.03
CA ILE A 47 -14.90 5.58 -1.87
C ILE A 47 -13.80 4.88 -1.06
N GLY A 48 -12.73 5.58 -0.68
CA GLY A 48 -11.66 4.98 0.12
C GLY A 48 -10.51 5.92 0.45
N THR A 49 -9.51 5.35 1.12
CA THR A 49 -8.26 6.02 1.48
C THR A 49 -7.08 5.06 1.43
N ILE A 50 -5.88 5.61 1.19
CA ILE A 50 -4.58 4.95 1.38
C ILE A 50 -3.73 5.89 2.21
N SER A 51 -3.11 5.41 3.28
CA SER A 51 -2.22 6.21 4.11
C SER A 51 -0.96 5.45 4.47
N GLY A 52 0.10 6.19 4.74
CA GLY A 52 1.38 5.65 5.14
C GLY A 52 2.49 6.65 4.87
N TRP A 53 3.66 6.16 4.45
CA TRP A 53 4.83 6.98 4.20
C TRP A 53 5.45 6.72 2.84
N VAL A 54 6.11 7.73 2.29
CA VAL A 54 6.91 7.64 1.07
C VAL A 54 8.31 8.13 1.34
N THR A 55 9.30 7.50 0.72
CA THR A 55 10.68 7.98 0.65
C THR A 55 11.19 7.91 -0.78
N TRP A 56 12.02 8.89 -1.15
CA TRP A 56 12.78 8.91 -2.41
C TRP A 56 14.23 8.45 -2.21
N TYR A 57 14.53 7.89 -1.03
CA TYR A 57 15.86 7.45 -0.62
C TYR A 57 15.75 6.08 0.08
N ALA A 58 15.25 5.08 -0.63
CA ALA A 58 15.00 3.74 -0.08
C ALA A 58 16.26 3.05 0.46
N PHE A 59 17.43 3.37 -0.09
CA PHE A 59 18.74 2.88 0.35
C PHE A 59 19.33 3.66 1.55
N SER A 60 18.61 4.63 2.11
CA SER A 60 19.11 5.43 3.22
C SER A 60 19.39 4.56 4.45
N GLU A 61 20.61 4.64 5.00
CA GLU A 61 20.98 3.99 6.26
C GLU A 61 20.07 4.41 7.43
N ARG A 62 19.42 5.58 7.32
CA ARG A 62 18.51 6.15 8.32
C ARG A 62 17.06 5.72 8.17
N LEU A 63 16.71 4.94 7.16
CA LEU A 63 15.32 4.54 6.91
C LEU A 63 14.70 3.77 8.09
N LEU A 64 15.48 2.86 8.70
CA LEU A 64 15.02 2.09 9.84
C LEU A 64 14.88 2.97 11.10
N ASP A 65 15.88 3.82 11.37
CA ASP A 65 15.84 4.77 12.49
C ASP A 65 14.63 5.73 12.38
N ALA A 66 14.31 6.18 11.15
CA ALA A 66 13.14 7.00 10.86
C ALA A 66 11.81 6.26 11.10
N GLY A 67 11.75 4.97 10.75
CA GLY A 67 10.58 4.15 11.06
C GLY A 67 10.36 4.04 12.58
N ASP A 68 11.43 3.77 13.33
CA ASP A 68 11.42 3.64 14.78
C ASP A 68 11.00 4.92 15.50
N SER A 69 11.39 6.08 14.99
CA SER A 69 10.99 7.36 15.58
C SER A 69 9.50 7.68 15.37
N ILE A 70 8.87 7.11 14.33
CA ILE A 70 7.45 7.36 14.00
C ILE A 70 6.53 6.38 14.74
N SER A 71 6.66 5.07 14.49
CA SER A 71 5.77 4.05 15.04
C SER A 71 6.27 2.63 14.78
N THR A 72 5.77 1.65 15.54
CA THR A 72 6.04 0.23 15.31
C THR A 72 5.68 -0.24 13.89
N ASP A 73 4.57 0.26 13.33
CA ASP A 73 4.12 -0.10 11.98
C ASP A 73 5.11 0.45 10.94
N ALA A 74 5.55 1.72 11.12
CA ALA A 74 6.58 2.32 10.29
C ALA A 74 7.93 1.58 10.39
N THR A 75 8.36 1.16 11.59
CA THR A 75 9.57 0.34 11.78
C THR A 75 9.48 -0.97 11.01
N THR A 76 8.35 -1.67 11.12
CA THR A 76 8.13 -2.96 10.48
C THR A 76 8.20 -2.85 8.96
N LEU A 77 7.55 -1.83 8.40
CA LEU A 77 7.57 -1.57 6.96
C LEU A 77 8.95 -1.08 6.49
N SER A 78 9.63 -0.20 7.24
CA SER A 78 11.00 0.24 6.93
C SER A 78 12.01 -0.91 6.95
N TRP A 79 11.85 -1.85 7.89
CA TRP A 79 12.68 -3.07 7.93
C TRP A 79 12.48 -3.91 6.66
N ALA A 80 11.23 -4.13 6.26
CA ALA A 80 10.92 -4.87 5.03
C ALA A 80 11.52 -4.19 3.79
N VAL A 81 11.42 -2.86 3.66
CA VAL A 81 12.05 -2.12 2.56
C VAL A 81 13.56 -2.36 2.56
N LYS A 82 14.22 -2.23 3.71
CA LYS A 82 15.67 -2.43 3.82
C LYS A 82 16.09 -3.83 3.34
N GLU A 83 15.42 -4.88 3.81
CA GLU A 83 15.72 -6.24 3.37
C GLU A 83 15.48 -6.45 1.87
N ILE A 84 14.41 -5.86 1.30
CA ILE A 84 14.12 -5.95 -0.14
C ILE A 84 15.21 -5.27 -0.96
N VAL A 85 15.64 -4.07 -0.53
CA VAL A 85 16.72 -3.31 -1.17
C VAL A 85 18.02 -4.11 -1.14
N GLU A 86 18.42 -4.63 0.02
CA GLU A 86 19.62 -5.45 0.17
C GLU A 86 19.57 -6.72 -0.71
N ALA A 87 18.39 -7.35 -0.85
CA ALA A 87 18.21 -8.56 -1.65
C ALA A 87 18.26 -8.32 -3.17
N HIS A 88 17.86 -7.14 -3.65
CA HIS A 88 17.81 -6.81 -5.07
C HIS A 88 18.99 -5.94 -5.55
N GLY A 89 19.72 -5.33 -4.61
CA GLY A 89 20.86 -4.45 -4.87
C GLY A 89 20.50 -2.98 -4.73
N ASP A 90 21.30 -2.26 -3.94
CA ASP A 90 21.04 -0.88 -3.50
C ASP A 90 20.86 0.12 -4.65
N ASP A 91 21.51 -0.11 -5.79
CA ASP A 91 21.48 0.80 -6.95
C ASP A 91 20.20 0.69 -7.80
N LEU A 92 19.37 -0.34 -7.58
CA LEU A 92 18.18 -0.61 -8.40
C LEU A 92 16.88 -0.04 -7.80
N ILE A 93 16.86 0.27 -6.51
CA ILE A 93 15.66 0.75 -5.82
C ILE A 93 15.93 2.15 -5.27
N SER A 94 15.31 3.15 -5.88
CA SER A 94 15.46 4.54 -5.49
C SER A 94 14.42 4.95 -4.45
N SER A 95 13.19 4.47 -4.59
CA SER A 95 12.03 4.95 -3.84
C SER A 95 11.27 3.83 -3.15
N ALA A 96 10.56 4.16 -2.09
CA ALA A 96 9.67 3.22 -1.42
C ALA A 96 8.36 3.88 -0.95
N ILE A 97 7.27 3.11 -1.04
CA ILE A 97 5.96 3.44 -0.47
C ILE A 97 5.66 2.40 0.61
N LEU A 98 5.47 2.89 1.83
CA LEU A 98 5.13 2.10 3.02
C LEU A 98 3.66 2.34 3.30
N VAL A 99 2.78 1.40 2.93
CA VAL A 99 1.33 1.52 3.14
C VAL A 99 0.96 0.98 4.51
N ASP A 100 0.57 1.89 5.41
CA ASP A 100 0.03 1.56 6.74
C ASP A 100 -1.42 1.09 6.62
N ARG A 101 -2.29 1.91 6.01
CA ARG A 101 -3.73 1.58 5.88
C ARG A 101 -4.22 1.78 4.46
N MET A 102 -5.04 0.83 4.02
CA MET A 102 -5.83 0.94 2.80
C MET A 102 -7.26 0.57 3.13
N THR A 103 -8.20 1.47 2.85
CA THR A 103 -9.63 1.23 3.10
C THR A 103 -10.44 1.54 1.86
N LEU A 104 -11.46 0.72 1.64
CA LEU A 104 -12.52 0.94 0.67
C LEU A 104 -13.85 0.78 1.37
N VAL A 105 -14.84 1.57 0.98
CA VAL A 105 -16.24 1.34 1.38
C VAL A 105 -16.70 -0.02 0.85
N GLU A 106 -17.64 -0.64 1.54
CA GLU A 106 -17.96 -2.07 1.37
C GLU A 106 -18.33 -2.44 -0.07
N GLU A 107 -19.05 -1.57 -0.77
CA GLU A 107 -19.53 -1.81 -2.14
C GLU A 107 -18.40 -1.94 -3.17
N TRP A 108 -17.22 -1.40 -2.87
CA TRP A 108 -16.06 -1.40 -3.77
C TRP A 108 -15.02 -2.47 -3.39
N ARG A 109 -15.22 -3.18 -2.28
CA ARG A 109 -14.35 -4.28 -1.87
C ARG A 109 -14.51 -5.47 -2.81
N GLY A 110 -13.41 -6.18 -3.09
CA GLY A 110 -13.42 -7.37 -3.96
C GLY A 110 -13.40 -7.07 -5.46
N HIS A 111 -13.37 -5.80 -5.86
CA HIS A 111 -13.24 -5.36 -7.25
C HIS A 111 -11.79 -5.33 -7.78
N LYS A 112 -10.85 -5.98 -7.08
CA LYS A 112 -9.42 -6.07 -7.46
C LYS A 112 -8.73 -4.69 -7.63
N LEU A 113 -9.17 -3.69 -6.87
CA LEU A 113 -8.70 -2.31 -7.03
C LEU A 113 -7.31 -2.05 -6.45
N SER A 114 -6.87 -2.79 -5.44
CA SER A 114 -5.62 -2.50 -4.72
C SER A 114 -4.40 -2.34 -5.65
N GLY A 115 -4.24 -3.23 -6.64
CA GLY A 115 -3.13 -3.13 -7.59
C GLY A 115 -3.21 -1.89 -8.49
N ALA A 116 -4.42 -1.57 -8.99
CA ALA A 116 -4.65 -0.39 -9.81
C ALA A 116 -4.46 0.92 -9.01
N LEU A 117 -4.94 0.95 -7.77
CA LEU A 117 -4.79 2.10 -6.88
C LEU A 117 -3.32 2.38 -6.56
N ILE A 118 -2.52 1.34 -6.32
CA ILE A 118 -1.08 1.48 -6.09
C ILE A 118 -0.35 1.91 -7.36
N ALA A 119 -0.73 1.40 -8.53
CA ALA A 119 -0.17 1.87 -9.80
C ALA A 119 -0.46 3.36 -10.04
N ASN A 120 -1.71 3.80 -9.81
CA ASN A 120 -2.09 5.22 -9.91
C ASN A 120 -1.34 6.07 -8.88
N LEU A 121 -1.12 5.55 -7.66
CA LEU A 121 -0.33 6.25 -6.64
C LEU A 121 1.13 6.46 -7.07
N ILE A 122 1.77 5.42 -7.63
CA ILE A 122 3.15 5.50 -8.17
C ILE A 122 3.22 6.55 -9.28
N ASP A 123 2.28 6.51 -10.23
CA ASP A 123 2.21 7.45 -11.36
C ASP A 123 2.01 8.90 -10.90
N LEU A 124 1.05 9.15 -10.00
CA LEU A 124 0.76 10.48 -9.47
C LEU A 124 1.95 11.07 -8.69
N LEU A 125 2.69 10.22 -7.97
CA LEU A 125 3.90 10.60 -7.25
C LEU A 125 5.13 10.72 -8.16
N GLN A 126 4.99 10.45 -9.47
CA GLN A 126 6.06 10.45 -10.47
C GLN A 126 7.24 9.55 -10.07
N LEU A 127 6.95 8.41 -9.48
CA LEU A 127 7.95 7.41 -9.10
C LEU A 127 8.16 6.41 -10.23
N GLU A 128 9.40 5.97 -10.44
CA GLU A 128 9.71 4.96 -11.46
C GLU A 128 9.22 3.58 -10.99
N PRO A 129 8.27 2.92 -11.68
CA PRO A 129 7.68 1.67 -11.21
C PRO A 129 8.68 0.53 -10.99
N LEU A 130 9.75 0.48 -11.80
CA LEU A 130 10.77 -0.58 -11.69
C LEU A 130 11.83 -0.31 -10.62
N GLU A 131 11.85 0.89 -10.05
CA GLU A 131 12.78 1.32 -9.00
C GLU A 131 12.05 1.68 -7.68
N THR A 132 10.75 1.39 -7.61
CA THR A 132 9.91 1.73 -6.45
C THR A 132 9.41 0.47 -5.76
N VAL A 133 9.84 0.26 -4.52
CA VAL A 133 9.31 -0.80 -3.67
C VAL A 133 8.01 -0.33 -3.03
N VAL A 134 6.99 -1.18 -3.03
CA VAL A 134 5.77 -0.95 -2.25
C VAL A 134 5.63 -2.06 -1.23
N VAL A 135 5.56 -1.70 0.05
CA VAL A 135 5.31 -2.62 1.16
C VAL A 135 4.03 -2.28 1.90
N LEU A 136 3.39 -3.28 2.48
CA LEU A 136 2.19 -3.14 3.31
C LEU A 136 2.08 -4.27 4.34
N GLU A 137 1.28 -4.06 5.38
CA GLU A 137 0.87 -5.12 6.30
C GLU A 137 -0.63 -5.43 6.11
N PRO A 138 -1.02 -6.64 5.69
CA PRO A 138 -2.43 -6.98 5.56
C PRO A 138 -3.12 -7.05 6.93
N GLU A 139 -4.07 -6.18 7.21
CA GLU A 139 -4.95 -6.27 8.39
C GLU A 139 -6.43 -6.17 7.99
N PRO A 140 -7.25 -7.23 8.17
CA PRO A 140 -8.68 -7.19 7.90
C PRO A 140 -9.38 -6.26 8.89
N GLN A 141 -10.19 -5.34 8.38
CA GLN A 141 -10.95 -4.37 9.18
C GLN A 141 -12.40 -4.81 9.34
N LEU A 142 -12.97 -4.56 10.53
CA LEU A 142 -14.40 -4.71 10.80
C LEU A 142 -15.26 -3.90 9.81
N PRO A 143 -16.48 -4.34 9.50
CA PRO A 143 -17.43 -3.54 8.72
C PRO A 143 -17.63 -2.16 9.36
N GLY A 144 -17.68 -1.11 8.54
CA GLY A 144 -17.80 0.28 9.03
C GLY A 144 -16.49 0.91 9.53
N GLY A 145 -15.33 0.24 9.41
CA GLY A 145 -14.03 0.84 9.74
C GLY A 145 -13.69 0.88 11.23
N GLY A 146 -14.33 0.02 12.03
CA GLY A 146 -14.18 -0.01 13.50
C GLY A 146 -12.88 -0.61 14.06
N GLY A 147 -11.86 -0.80 13.23
CA GLY A 147 -10.59 -1.42 13.63
C GLY A 147 -10.47 -2.91 13.25
N PRO A 148 -9.40 -3.58 13.70
CA PRO A 148 -9.13 -4.97 13.35
C PRO A 148 -10.17 -5.92 13.93
N TYR A 149 -10.31 -7.10 13.33
CA TYR A 149 -11.07 -8.18 13.96
C TYR A 149 -10.37 -8.64 15.26
N GLU A 150 -11.15 -9.12 16.23
CA GLU A 150 -10.58 -9.87 17.34
C GLU A 150 -9.96 -11.19 16.85
N TYR A 151 -8.97 -11.70 17.58
CA TYR A 151 -8.37 -12.99 17.25
C TYR A 151 -9.39 -14.12 17.28
N GLY A 152 -9.42 -14.92 16.21
CA GLY A 152 -10.30 -16.07 16.11
C GLY A 152 -10.63 -16.44 14.66
N PRO A 153 -11.49 -17.45 14.46
CA PRO A 153 -11.78 -18.01 13.14
C PRO A 153 -12.32 -17.00 12.11
N GLU A 154 -13.04 -15.97 12.58
CA GLU A 154 -13.56 -14.92 11.72
C GLU A 154 -12.44 -14.04 11.15
N ARG A 155 -11.50 -13.60 12.00
CA ARG A 155 -10.30 -12.89 11.57
C ARG A 155 -9.47 -13.73 10.61
N ASP A 156 -9.27 -15.01 10.90
CA ASP A 156 -8.48 -15.90 10.06
C ASP A 156 -9.10 -16.04 8.65
N SER A 157 -10.42 -16.17 8.58
CA SER A 157 -11.18 -16.21 7.33
C SER A 157 -11.08 -14.88 6.57
N ALA A 158 -11.22 -13.74 7.25
CA ALA A 158 -11.09 -12.41 6.66
C ALA A 158 -9.66 -12.15 6.15
N MET A 159 -8.66 -12.51 6.93
CA MET A 159 -7.24 -12.42 6.60
C MET A 159 -6.91 -13.28 5.37
N ALA A 160 -7.39 -14.52 5.30
CA ALA A 160 -7.19 -15.39 4.15
C ALA A 160 -7.77 -14.79 2.85
N LYS A 161 -8.96 -14.18 2.93
CA LYS A 161 -9.57 -13.46 1.80
C LYS A 161 -8.76 -12.23 1.40
N LEU A 162 -8.31 -11.43 2.37
CA LEU A 162 -7.50 -10.25 2.15
C LEU A 162 -6.17 -10.60 1.47
N ARG A 163 -5.45 -11.59 2.01
CA ARG A 163 -4.20 -12.11 1.42
C ARG A 163 -4.42 -12.65 0.01
N SER A 164 -5.52 -13.35 -0.25
CA SER A 164 -5.87 -13.81 -1.60
C SER A 164 -6.11 -12.63 -2.57
N ALA A 165 -6.75 -11.55 -2.10
CA ALA A 165 -6.97 -10.35 -2.90
C ALA A 165 -5.65 -9.60 -3.19
N TYR A 166 -4.74 -9.52 -2.22
CA TYR A 166 -3.42 -8.93 -2.41
C TYR A 166 -2.57 -9.71 -3.41
N ARG A 167 -2.53 -11.04 -3.35
CA ARG A 167 -1.86 -11.87 -4.39
C ARG A 167 -2.39 -11.59 -5.80
N LYS A 168 -3.71 -11.54 -5.94
CA LYS A 168 -4.36 -11.21 -7.23
C LYS A 168 -4.09 -9.78 -7.69
N SER A 169 -3.61 -8.92 -6.79
CA SER A 169 -3.20 -7.54 -7.05
C SER A 169 -1.69 -7.39 -7.25
N GLY A 170 -0.95 -8.51 -7.32
CA GLY A 170 0.50 -8.53 -7.54
C GLY A 170 1.34 -8.33 -6.29
N PHE A 171 0.81 -8.63 -5.10
CA PHE A 171 1.57 -8.59 -3.84
C PHE A 171 1.90 -9.99 -3.33
N ASP A 172 3.10 -10.15 -2.82
CA ASP A 172 3.58 -11.38 -2.21
C ASP A 172 4.03 -11.16 -0.76
N PRO A 173 3.97 -12.18 0.11
CA PRO A 173 4.57 -12.10 1.44
C PRO A 173 6.09 -11.89 1.31
N TRP A 174 6.66 -11.05 2.18
CA TRP A 174 8.11 -10.86 2.29
C TRP A 174 8.66 -11.63 3.49
N GLY A 175 9.48 -12.64 3.21
CA GLY A 175 10.07 -13.51 4.24
C GLY A 175 9.01 -14.20 5.12
N ASP A 176 9.36 -14.43 6.38
CA ASP A 176 8.47 -15.00 7.41
C ASP A 176 7.71 -13.92 8.21
N GLY A 177 7.90 -12.64 7.86
CA GLY A 177 7.32 -11.50 8.56
C GLY A 177 5.86 -11.20 8.18
N PRO A 178 5.25 -10.18 8.83
CA PRO A 178 3.89 -9.76 8.51
C PRO A 178 3.82 -8.92 7.22
N ALA A 179 4.96 -8.38 6.75
CA ALA A 179 5.03 -7.50 5.61
C ALA A 179 4.81 -8.24 4.28
N TRP A 180 4.15 -7.55 3.37
CA TRP A 180 3.91 -7.95 1.98
C TRP A 180 4.48 -6.88 1.08
N TRP A 181 4.91 -7.26 -0.11
CA TRP A 181 5.53 -6.35 -1.07
C TRP A 181 5.00 -6.58 -2.47
N ARG A 182 5.13 -5.57 -3.33
CA ARG A 182 4.87 -5.68 -4.76
C ARG A 182 6.20 -5.91 -5.49
N PRO A 183 6.42 -7.08 -6.12
CA PRO A 183 7.63 -7.33 -6.90
C PRO A 183 7.84 -6.32 -8.03
N LEU A 184 9.09 -5.88 -8.22
CA LEU A 184 9.47 -4.87 -9.23
C LEU A 184 9.22 -5.35 -10.67
N ARG A 185 9.27 -6.65 -10.88
CA ARG A 185 8.92 -7.30 -12.14
C ARG A 185 7.88 -8.36 -11.83
N ALA A 186 6.93 -8.55 -12.74
CA ALA A 186 6.16 -9.78 -12.73
C ALA A 186 7.18 -10.92 -12.77
N THR A 187 7.15 -11.79 -11.77
CA THR A 187 7.77 -13.10 -11.89
C THR A 187 7.12 -13.74 -13.11
N ASP A 188 7.87 -13.83 -14.22
CA ASP A 188 7.47 -14.66 -15.34
C ASP A 188 7.29 -16.06 -14.75
N ASP A 189 6.03 -16.46 -14.60
CA ASP A 189 5.66 -17.73 -14.02
C ASP A 189 6.04 -18.81 -15.05
N HIS A 190 7.32 -19.17 -15.06
CA HIS A 190 7.81 -20.42 -15.64
C HIS A 190 7.38 -21.55 -14.72
N SER A 191 6.11 -21.90 -14.84
CA SER A 191 5.58 -23.17 -14.35
C SER A 191 5.32 -24.07 -15.56
N ASP A 192 6.28 -24.98 -15.78
CA ASP A 192 6.13 -26.23 -16.56
C ASP A 192 5.02 -27.14 -15.98
#